data_AF-Q8CII2-F1
#
_entry.id   AF-Q8CII2-F1
#
_cell.length_a   1.000
_cell.length_b   1.000
_cell.length_c   1.000
_cell.angle_alpha   90.00
_cell.angle_beta   90.00
_cell.angle_gamma   90.00
#
_symmetry.space_group_name_H-M   'P 1'
#
loop_
_entity.id
_entity.type
_entity.pdbx_description
1 polymer ?
#
loop_
_entity_poly.entity_id
_entity_poly.type
_entity_poly.pdbx_seq_one_letter_code
_entity_poly.pdbx_strand_id
1 'polypeptide(L)'
;MKKEHVSHCQFSAWYPLFRSLTIKSVILPLPQNVKDYLLDDGTLVVSGREDPPTCSQSDSGNEAEETQWSDDESTATLTAPEFPEFNTQVQEAINSLGGSVFPKLNWSAPRDAYWIAMNSSLKCKTLSDIFLLFKSSDFITHDFTQPFIHCTDDSPDPCIEYELVLRKWCELIPGAEFRCFVKENKLIGISQRDYTQYYDHISKQKEEICRCIQDFFKEHLQYKFLDEDFVFDIYRDSRGKVWLIDFNPFGEVTDSLLFTWEELTSENNLRGEVTEGDAQEQDSPAFRCTNSEVTVQPSPYLSFGLPKDFVDLSTGEDAHKLIDFLKLKRNEQEDD
;
A
#
# COMPACT_ATOMS: atom_id res chain seq x y z
N MET A 1 -13.98 -10.35 12.02
CA MET A 1 -12.70 -10.92 11.54
C MET A 1 -11.89 -11.39 12.75
N LYS A 2 -11.13 -12.47 12.64
CA LYS A 2 -10.31 -13.00 13.74
C LYS A 2 -8.81 -12.74 13.53
N LYS A 3 -8.02 -12.73 14.61
CA LYS A 3 -6.55 -12.59 14.57
C LYS A 3 -5.85 -13.66 13.75
N GLU A 4 -6.40 -14.89 13.75
CA GLU A 4 -5.89 -15.99 12.92
C GLU A 4 -5.96 -15.69 11.42
N HIS A 5 -7.05 -15.07 10.93
CA HIS A 5 -7.20 -14.72 9.52
C HIS A 5 -6.18 -13.65 9.09
N VAL A 6 -5.89 -12.68 9.97
CA VAL A 6 -4.83 -11.69 9.74
C VAL A 6 -3.47 -12.38 9.67
N SER A 7 -3.23 -13.33 10.58
CA SER A 7 -1.96 -14.09 10.62
C SER A 7 -1.74 -14.96 9.38
N HIS A 8 -2.80 -15.55 8.81
CA HIS A 8 -2.74 -16.34 7.57
C HIS A 8 -2.49 -15.48 6.31
N CYS A 9 -2.80 -14.18 6.37
CA CYS A 9 -2.52 -13.23 5.29
C CYS A 9 -1.08 -12.70 5.28
N GLN A 10 -0.26 -13.06 6.27
CA GLN A 10 1.17 -12.73 6.26
C GLN A 10 1.85 -13.31 5.02
N PHE A 11 2.75 -12.54 4.41
CA PHE A 11 3.43 -12.94 3.19
C PHE A 11 4.15 -14.29 3.32
N SER A 12 4.89 -14.51 4.40
CA SER A 12 5.52 -15.81 4.69
C SER A 12 4.54 -16.98 4.88
N ALA A 13 3.30 -16.74 5.28
CA ALA A 13 2.30 -17.80 5.44
C ALA A 13 1.81 -18.31 4.09
N TRP A 14 1.49 -17.42 3.14
CA TRP A 14 0.91 -17.82 1.86
C TRP A 14 1.93 -17.96 0.73
N TYR A 15 3.03 -17.22 0.74
CA TYR A 15 4.00 -17.23 -0.37
C TYR A 15 4.58 -18.62 -0.68
N PRO A 16 4.92 -19.48 0.29
CA PRO A 16 5.38 -20.84 0.00
C PRO A 16 4.38 -21.67 -0.79
N LEU A 17 3.07 -21.49 -0.54
CA LEU A 17 1.99 -22.23 -1.18
C LEU A 17 1.74 -21.75 -2.62
N PHE A 18 1.89 -20.45 -2.87
CA PHE A 18 1.52 -19.81 -4.15
C PHE A 18 2.72 -19.23 -4.93
N ARG A 19 3.95 -19.64 -4.59
CA ARG A 19 5.20 -19.11 -5.15
C ARG A 19 5.25 -19.13 -6.69
N SER A 20 4.65 -20.14 -7.32
CA SER A 20 4.62 -20.29 -8.78
C SER A 20 3.65 -19.34 -9.49
N LEU A 21 2.71 -18.74 -8.75
CA LEU A 21 1.63 -17.90 -9.27
C LEU A 21 1.87 -16.41 -9.07
N THR A 22 2.90 -16.04 -8.30
CA THR A 22 3.19 -14.66 -7.92
C THR A 22 4.58 -14.21 -8.38
N ILE A 23 4.89 -12.93 -8.15
CA ILE A 23 6.18 -12.32 -8.43
C ILE A 23 7.25 -12.90 -7.48
N LYS A 24 8.41 -13.24 -8.05
CA LYS A 24 9.57 -13.74 -7.29
C LYS A 24 9.91 -12.73 -6.18
N SER A 25 9.96 -13.24 -4.95
CA SER A 25 10.20 -12.46 -3.74
C SER A 25 11.20 -13.16 -2.81
N VAL A 26 11.87 -12.38 -1.98
CA VAL A 26 12.76 -12.82 -0.90
C VAL A 26 12.20 -12.25 0.41
N ILE A 27 12.20 -13.08 1.46
CA ILE A 27 11.72 -12.73 2.78
C ILE A 27 12.94 -12.68 3.70
N LEU A 28 13.14 -11.56 4.39
CA LEU A 28 14.21 -11.36 5.35
C LEU A 28 13.60 -11.08 6.73
N PRO A 29 14.02 -11.77 7.80
CA PRO A 29 13.61 -11.40 9.15
C PRO A 29 14.01 -9.94 9.43
N LEU A 30 13.09 -9.15 9.96
CA LEU A 30 13.36 -7.75 10.31
C LEU A 30 13.97 -7.69 11.71
N PRO A 31 15.22 -7.23 11.87
CA PRO A 31 15.84 -7.12 13.18
C PRO A 31 15.08 -6.13 14.08
N GLN A 32 14.99 -6.41 15.37
CA GLN A 32 14.25 -5.57 16.31
C GLN A 32 14.79 -4.13 16.36
N ASN A 33 16.11 -3.94 16.33
CA ASN A 33 16.72 -2.61 16.28
C ASN A 33 16.40 -1.84 14.99
N VAL A 34 16.14 -2.52 13.87
CA VAL A 34 15.67 -1.89 12.64
C VAL A 34 14.20 -1.48 12.79
N LYS A 35 13.37 -2.33 13.39
CA LYS A 35 11.97 -1.98 13.73
C LYS A 35 11.91 -0.75 14.64
N ASP A 36 12.71 -0.73 15.70
CA ASP A 36 12.78 0.37 16.65
C ASP A 36 13.18 1.68 15.94
N TYR A 37 14.17 1.61 15.04
CA TYR A 37 14.58 2.75 14.22
C TYR A 37 13.49 3.23 13.25
N LEU A 38 12.72 2.32 12.65
CA LEU A 38 11.64 2.69 11.75
C LEU A 38 10.51 3.41 12.50
N LEU A 39 10.20 2.97 13.72
CA LEU A 39 9.18 3.56 14.61
C LEU A 39 9.65 4.82 15.35
N ASP A 40 10.95 5.08 15.42
CA ASP A 40 11.48 6.27 16.07
C ASP A 40 11.08 7.55 15.33
N ASP A 41 10.66 8.58 16.05
CA ASP A 41 10.27 9.88 15.49
C ASP A 41 11.47 10.71 14.98
N GLY A 42 12.68 10.19 15.11
CA GLY A 42 13.91 10.86 14.68
C GLY A 42 13.97 11.11 13.18
N THR A 43 14.66 12.19 12.82
CA THR A 43 14.93 12.54 11.42
C THR A 43 15.63 11.39 10.71
N LEU A 44 15.05 10.93 9.60
CA LEU A 44 15.72 9.99 8.71
C LEU A 44 17.00 10.65 8.16
N VAL A 45 18.14 10.10 8.56
CA VAL A 45 19.41 10.46 7.96
C VAL A 45 19.65 9.52 6.78
N VAL A 46 19.52 10.04 5.56
CA VAL A 46 19.80 9.27 4.35
C VAL A 46 21.33 9.23 4.15
N SER A 47 21.97 8.15 4.59
CA SER A 47 23.37 7.88 4.29
C SER A 47 23.56 7.80 2.77
N GLY A 48 24.42 8.67 2.22
CA GLY A 48 24.71 8.73 0.79
C GLY A 48 24.81 10.15 0.22
N ARG A 49 24.42 11.18 0.98
CA ARG A 49 24.90 12.55 0.71
C ARG A 49 26.33 12.66 1.21
N GLU A 50 27.29 12.45 0.31
CA GLU A 50 28.49 13.26 0.41
C GLU A 50 28.00 14.72 0.37
N ASP A 51 28.32 15.50 1.40
CA ASP A 51 28.00 16.91 1.41
C ASP A 51 28.38 17.50 0.04
N PRO A 52 27.47 18.22 -0.64
CA PRO A 52 27.84 18.86 -1.90
C PRO A 52 29.14 19.64 -1.64
N PRO A 53 30.16 19.47 -2.50
CA PRO A 53 31.45 20.11 -2.27
C PRO A 53 31.17 21.58 -2.02
N THR A 54 31.54 22.05 -0.82
CA THR A 54 31.34 23.42 -0.37
C THR A 54 31.61 24.32 -1.56
N CYS A 55 30.54 24.91 -2.12
CA CYS A 55 30.66 25.73 -3.30
C CYS A 55 31.51 26.91 -2.84
N SER A 56 32.80 26.86 -3.15
CA SER A 56 33.71 27.96 -2.92
C SER A 56 33.16 29.09 -3.78
N GLN A 57 32.35 29.95 -3.17
CA GLN A 57 31.77 31.11 -3.81
C GLN A 57 32.92 31.97 -4.32
N SER A 58 33.28 31.76 -5.57
CA SER A 58 34.03 32.70 -6.37
C SER A 58 33.03 33.76 -6.82
N ASP A 59 33.10 34.91 -6.16
CA ASP A 59 32.47 36.18 -6.49
C ASP A 59 32.00 36.30 -7.95
N SER A 60 30.70 36.12 -8.19
CA SER A 60 30.07 36.51 -9.47
C SER A 60 28.60 36.90 -9.28
N GLY A 61 28.40 37.99 -8.55
CA GLY A 61 27.48 39.08 -8.91
C GLY A 61 26.06 38.76 -9.41
N ASN A 62 25.34 37.85 -8.76
CA ASN A 62 23.90 37.75 -8.97
C ASN A 62 23.18 37.82 -7.63
N GLU A 63 22.70 39.03 -7.31
CA GLU A 63 21.93 39.42 -6.12
C GLU A 63 20.51 38.79 -6.15
N ALA A 64 20.42 37.48 -6.38
CA ALA A 64 19.22 36.75 -6.00
C ALA A 64 19.32 36.60 -4.49
N GLU A 65 18.43 37.27 -3.77
CA GLU A 65 18.20 37.08 -2.34
C GLU A 65 17.81 35.60 -2.11
N GLU A 66 18.80 34.71 -2.09
CA GLU A 66 18.61 33.37 -1.57
C GLU A 66 18.35 33.55 -0.09
N THR A 67 17.10 33.31 0.31
CA THR A 67 16.69 33.23 1.69
C THR A 67 17.61 32.23 2.37
N GLN A 68 18.64 32.75 3.04
CA GLN A 68 19.59 31.97 3.80
C GLN A 68 18.81 31.44 4.98
N TRP A 69 18.32 30.20 4.85
CA TRP A 69 17.79 29.43 5.96
C TRP A 69 18.86 29.48 7.04
N SER A 70 18.54 30.07 8.19
CA SER A 70 19.46 30.09 9.31
C SER A 70 19.81 28.65 9.61
N ASP A 71 21.07 28.27 9.39
CA ASP A 71 21.65 27.05 9.91
C ASP A 71 21.57 27.16 11.44
N ASP A 72 20.41 26.79 11.99
CA ASP A 72 20.20 26.72 13.41
C ASP A 72 21.31 25.81 13.96
N GLU A 73 22.06 26.29 14.95
CA GLU A 73 23.28 25.67 15.52
C GLU A 73 23.06 24.24 16.09
N SER A 74 21.85 23.68 15.95
CA SER A 74 21.52 22.30 16.30
C SER A 74 21.66 21.31 15.15
N THR A 75 22.30 21.65 14.02
CA THR A 75 22.82 20.63 13.09
C THR A 75 24.01 19.90 13.71
N ALA A 76 23.83 19.34 14.92
CA ALA A 76 24.57 18.14 15.27
C ALA A 76 24.29 17.19 14.12
N THR A 77 25.30 16.97 13.26
CA THR A 77 25.20 16.11 12.09
C THR A 77 24.67 14.78 12.58
N LEU A 78 23.36 14.58 12.41
CA LEU A 78 22.70 13.38 12.89
C LEU A 78 23.36 12.25 12.10
N THR A 79 24.10 11.40 12.78
CA THR A 79 24.68 10.22 12.14
C THR A 79 23.59 9.18 12.04
N ALA A 80 23.30 8.72 10.83
CA ALA A 80 22.36 7.62 10.62
C ALA A 80 22.82 6.40 11.43
N PRO A 81 21.93 5.71 12.15
CA PRO A 81 22.28 4.41 12.71
C PRO A 81 22.65 3.45 11.58
N GLU A 82 23.77 2.74 11.74
CA GLU A 82 24.23 1.76 10.76
C GLU A 82 23.74 0.35 11.11
N PHE A 83 23.29 -0.37 10.07
CA PHE A 83 22.87 -1.76 10.18
C PHE A 83 23.68 -2.63 9.19
N PRO A 84 25.00 -2.79 9.39
CA PRO A 84 25.88 -3.35 8.36
C PRO A 84 25.52 -4.78 7.94
N GLU A 85 25.17 -5.63 8.90
CA GLU A 85 24.75 -7.02 8.64
C GLU A 85 23.43 -7.06 7.86
N PHE A 86 22.43 -6.29 8.29
CA PHE A 86 21.14 -6.22 7.63
C PHE A 86 21.24 -5.59 6.23
N ASN A 87 22.02 -4.52 6.09
CA ASN A 87 22.29 -3.88 4.81
C ASN A 87 22.93 -4.85 3.81
N THR A 88 23.86 -5.70 4.26
CA THR A 88 24.45 -6.75 3.41
C THR A 88 23.39 -7.73 2.93
N GLN A 89 22.55 -8.24 3.85
CA GLN A 89 21.47 -9.17 3.50
C GLN A 89 20.47 -8.57 2.51
N VAL A 90 20.07 -7.30 2.73
CA VAL A 90 19.18 -6.57 1.84
C VAL A 90 19.82 -6.36 0.48
N GLN A 91 21.08 -5.95 0.41
CA GLN A 91 21.77 -5.73 -0.86
C GLN A 91 21.92 -7.02 -1.66
N GLU A 92 22.25 -8.14 -1.01
CA GLU A 92 22.30 -9.47 -1.65
C GLU A 92 20.93 -9.88 -2.20
N ALA A 93 19.86 -9.67 -1.43
CA ALA A 93 18.50 -9.95 -1.86
C ALA A 93 18.09 -9.10 -3.06
N ILE A 94 18.38 -7.79 -3.04
CA ILE A 94 18.14 -6.86 -4.16
C ILE A 94 18.87 -7.35 -5.42
N ASN A 95 20.15 -7.71 -5.29
CA ASN A 95 20.95 -8.23 -6.39
C ASN A 95 20.34 -9.53 -6.97
N SER A 96 19.89 -10.45 -6.11
CA SER A 96 19.26 -11.72 -6.51
C SER A 96 17.91 -11.56 -7.26
N LEU A 97 17.28 -10.38 -7.11
CA LEU A 97 16.01 -10.02 -7.74
C LEU A 97 16.18 -9.15 -8.99
N GLY A 98 17.43 -8.81 -9.36
CA GLY A 98 17.75 -8.03 -10.57
C GLY A 98 18.09 -6.56 -10.31
N GLY A 99 18.44 -6.21 -9.07
CA GLY A 99 18.93 -4.87 -8.71
C GLY A 99 17.83 -3.82 -8.51
N SER A 100 16.56 -4.21 -8.54
CA SER A 100 15.43 -3.32 -8.24
C SER A 100 14.28 -4.10 -7.65
N VAL A 101 13.73 -3.57 -6.57
CA VAL A 101 12.72 -4.27 -5.76
C VAL A 101 11.56 -3.36 -5.39
N PHE A 102 10.45 -3.99 -5.01
CA PHE A 102 9.31 -3.38 -4.35
C PHE A 102 9.26 -3.93 -2.91
N PRO A 103 9.49 -3.08 -1.88
CA PRO A 103 9.50 -3.52 -0.49
C PRO A 103 8.10 -3.53 0.12
N LYS A 104 7.85 -4.46 1.04
CA LYS A 104 6.68 -4.47 1.93
C LYS A 104 7.02 -5.16 3.25
N LEU A 105 6.17 -5.00 4.26
CA LEU A 105 6.19 -5.82 5.47
C LEU A 105 5.38 -7.11 5.27
N ASN A 106 5.05 -7.80 6.37
CA ASN A 106 4.21 -8.99 6.42
C ASN A 106 2.91 -8.81 5.63
N TRP A 107 2.28 -7.62 5.67
CA TRP A 107 1.00 -7.33 5.01
C TRP A 107 1.07 -6.14 4.07
N SER A 108 1.56 -5.00 4.55
CA SER A 108 1.39 -3.73 3.87
C SER A 108 2.64 -3.29 3.11
N ALA A 109 2.41 -2.68 1.96
CA ALA A 109 3.43 -1.96 1.20
C ALA A 109 3.27 -0.45 1.44
N PRO A 110 4.35 0.35 1.38
CA PRO A 110 4.34 1.78 1.72
C PRO A 110 3.77 2.64 0.58
N ARG A 111 2.59 2.29 0.07
CA ARG A 111 1.98 2.95 -1.11
C ARG A 111 1.58 4.40 -0.83
N ASP A 112 1.18 4.67 0.39
CA ASP A 112 0.93 5.98 0.97
C ASP A 112 2.19 6.86 1.05
N ALA A 113 3.38 6.27 1.22
CA ALA A 113 4.65 7.01 1.23
C ALA A 113 5.22 7.28 -0.17
N TYR A 114 4.48 7.02 -1.25
CA TYR A 114 4.97 7.23 -2.61
C TYR A 114 5.42 8.68 -2.88
N TRP A 115 4.84 9.66 -2.18
CA TRP A 115 5.10 11.09 -2.36
C TRP A 115 6.50 11.53 -1.91
N ILE A 116 7.13 10.85 -0.96
CA ILE A 116 8.45 11.25 -0.44
C ILE A 116 9.59 10.77 -1.36
N ALA A 117 9.34 9.80 -2.22
CA ALA A 117 10.35 9.28 -3.13
C ALA A 117 10.71 10.31 -4.21
N MET A 118 12.01 10.58 -4.39
CA MET A 118 12.55 11.58 -5.34
C MET A 118 12.09 11.39 -6.79
N ASN A 119 11.79 10.16 -7.18
CA ASN A 119 11.34 9.80 -8.52
C ASN A 119 9.85 9.45 -8.57
N SER A 120 9.11 9.74 -7.48
CA SER A 120 7.74 9.30 -7.28
C SER A 120 7.63 7.82 -7.69
N SER A 121 8.30 6.95 -6.96
CA SER A 121 8.33 5.51 -7.24
C SER A 121 8.53 4.71 -5.98
N LEU A 122 7.84 3.57 -5.88
CA LEU A 122 8.06 2.56 -4.83
C LEU A 122 9.24 1.62 -5.17
N LYS A 123 10.00 1.95 -6.22
CA LYS A 123 11.14 1.17 -6.68
C LYS A 123 12.37 1.50 -5.83
N CYS A 124 12.82 0.51 -5.06
CA CYS A 124 14.01 0.62 -4.24
C CYS A 124 15.20 -0.12 -4.88
N LYS A 125 16.40 0.41 -4.67
CA LYS A 125 17.68 -0.19 -5.05
C LYS A 125 18.65 -0.34 -3.88
N THR A 126 18.42 0.39 -2.80
CA THR A 126 19.25 0.41 -1.60
C THR A 126 18.40 0.28 -0.33
N LEU A 127 19.05 -0.02 0.79
CA LEU A 127 18.39 0.01 2.10
C LEU A 127 17.86 1.40 2.45
N SER A 128 18.60 2.46 2.09
CA SER A 128 18.19 3.85 2.33
C SER A 128 16.88 4.19 1.63
N ASP A 129 16.67 3.70 0.39
CA ASP A 129 15.40 3.89 -0.33
C ASP A 129 14.23 3.23 0.41
N ILE A 130 14.46 2.04 0.99
CA ILE A 130 13.45 1.27 1.72
C ILE A 130 13.11 2.00 3.02
N PHE A 131 14.12 2.45 3.77
CA PHE A 131 13.91 3.20 5.02
C PHE A 131 13.19 4.52 4.80
N LEU A 132 13.49 5.22 3.70
CA LEU A 132 12.76 6.43 3.34
C LEU A 132 11.26 6.16 3.18
N LEU A 133 10.89 5.13 2.42
CA LEU A 133 9.48 4.78 2.24
C LEU A 133 8.84 4.26 3.53
N PHE A 134 9.55 3.43 4.30
CA PHE A 134 8.98 2.78 5.47
C PHE A 134 8.77 3.76 6.63
N LYS A 135 9.68 4.70 6.86
CA LYS A 135 9.51 5.74 7.89
C LYS A 135 8.43 6.76 7.54
N SER A 136 8.09 6.90 6.27
CA SER A 136 7.08 7.86 5.78
C SER A 136 5.72 7.21 5.49
N SER A 137 5.51 5.96 5.89
CA SER A 137 4.28 5.21 5.62
C SER A 137 3.51 4.94 6.91
N ASP A 138 2.27 5.43 6.94
CA ASP A 138 1.28 5.10 7.95
C ASP A 138 0.87 3.63 7.84
N PHE A 139 0.87 3.04 6.65
CA PHE A 139 0.56 1.62 6.46
C PHE A 139 1.62 0.71 7.11
N ILE A 140 2.89 1.08 7.01
CA ILE A 140 3.99 0.37 7.68
C ILE A 140 3.90 0.57 9.19
N THR A 141 3.57 1.78 9.65
CA THR A 141 3.37 2.08 11.07
C THR A 141 2.20 1.29 11.65
N HIS A 142 1.08 1.18 10.91
CA HIS A 142 -0.08 0.37 11.28
C HIS A 142 0.32 -1.10 11.46
N ASP A 143 1.02 -1.68 10.49
CA ASP A 143 1.49 -3.06 10.56
C ASP A 143 2.32 -3.32 11.82
N PHE A 144 3.16 -2.37 12.24
CA PHE A 144 4.02 -2.53 13.42
C PHE A 144 3.31 -2.38 14.76
N THR A 145 2.25 -1.59 14.82
CA THR A 145 1.66 -1.08 16.06
C THR A 145 0.29 -1.66 16.35
N GLN A 146 -0.57 -1.78 15.33
CA GLN A 146 -1.98 -2.13 15.50
C GLN A 146 -2.53 -3.07 14.40
N PRO A 147 -1.80 -4.14 13.99
CA PRO A 147 -2.24 -5.02 12.88
C PRO A 147 -3.57 -5.76 13.16
N PHE A 148 -3.98 -5.86 14.43
CA PHE A 148 -5.18 -6.58 14.87
C PHE A 148 -6.33 -5.67 15.34
N ILE A 149 -6.27 -4.35 15.06
CA ILE A 149 -7.23 -3.38 15.59
C ILE A 149 -8.70 -3.69 15.22
N HIS A 150 -8.92 -4.29 14.05
CA HIS A 150 -10.25 -4.67 13.57
C HIS A 150 -10.64 -6.14 13.88
N CYS A 151 -9.83 -6.86 14.67
CA CYS A 151 -10.15 -8.21 15.12
C CYS A 151 -11.13 -8.17 16.30
N THR A 152 -12.10 -9.09 16.31
CA THR A 152 -13.19 -9.12 17.30
C THR A 152 -13.00 -10.18 18.38
N ASP A 153 -11.95 -10.99 18.31
CA ASP A 153 -11.68 -12.05 19.28
C ASP A 153 -10.86 -11.54 20.47
N ASP A 154 -11.27 -11.93 21.66
CA ASP A 154 -10.63 -11.57 22.95
C ASP A 154 -9.31 -12.33 23.21
N SER A 155 -8.80 -13.07 22.23
CA SER A 155 -7.54 -13.82 22.38
C SER A 155 -6.36 -12.84 22.50
N PRO A 156 -5.26 -13.19 23.19
CA PRO A 156 -4.08 -12.32 23.21
C PRO A 156 -3.51 -12.15 21.79
N ASP A 157 -2.92 -10.99 21.50
CA ASP A 157 -2.28 -10.77 20.21
C ASP A 157 -1.15 -11.80 19.98
N PRO A 158 -1.10 -12.43 18.79
CA PRO A 158 -0.04 -13.38 18.50
C PRO A 158 1.32 -12.68 18.44
N CYS A 159 2.38 -13.40 18.81
CA CYS A 159 3.74 -12.90 18.65
C CYS A 159 4.09 -12.90 17.16
N ILE A 160 4.34 -11.72 16.60
CA ILE A 160 4.66 -11.54 15.18
C ILE A 160 6.16 -11.34 14.99
N GLU A 161 6.75 -12.23 14.19
CA GLU A 161 8.07 -12.02 13.62
C GLU A 161 7.91 -11.13 12.38
N TYR A 162 8.32 -9.87 12.50
CA TYR A 162 8.25 -8.94 11.39
C TYR A 162 9.28 -9.32 10.32
N GLU A 163 8.89 -9.17 9.07
CA GLU A 163 9.71 -9.50 7.92
C GLU A 163 9.77 -8.33 6.93
N LEU A 164 10.95 -8.12 6.35
CA LEU A 164 11.11 -7.32 5.16
C LEU A 164 10.96 -8.24 3.94
N VAL A 165 9.88 -8.03 3.19
CA VAL A 165 9.64 -8.74 1.94
C VAL A 165 10.11 -7.86 0.79
N LEU A 166 11.07 -8.38 0.02
CA LEU A 166 11.56 -7.75 -1.19
C LEU A 166 11.02 -8.50 -2.40
N ARG A 167 10.16 -7.85 -3.18
CA ARG A 167 9.60 -8.40 -4.41
C ARG A 167 10.39 -7.88 -5.59
N LYS A 168 10.62 -8.71 -6.61
CA LYS A 168 11.22 -8.24 -7.87
C LYS A 168 10.40 -7.09 -8.43
N TRP A 169 11.05 -5.99 -8.80
CA TRP A 169 10.37 -4.86 -9.43
C TRP A 169 9.77 -5.27 -10.78
N CYS A 170 8.47 -5.01 -10.94
CA CYS A 170 7.72 -5.19 -12.18
C CYS A 170 6.90 -3.93 -12.45
N GLU A 171 6.84 -3.50 -13.70
CA GLU A 171 5.98 -2.39 -14.13
C GLU A 171 4.56 -2.91 -14.36
N LEU A 172 3.76 -2.93 -13.28
CA LEU A 172 2.36 -3.30 -13.36
C LEU A 172 1.54 -2.12 -13.88
N ILE A 173 0.67 -2.39 -14.85
CA ILE A 173 -0.25 -1.40 -15.40
C ILE A 173 -1.49 -1.34 -14.48
N PRO A 174 -1.86 -0.17 -13.92
CA PRO A 174 -2.93 -0.08 -12.93
C PRO A 174 -4.29 -0.61 -13.43
N GLY A 175 -4.63 -0.34 -14.70
CA GLY A 175 -5.85 -0.86 -15.34
C GLY A 175 -5.90 -2.37 -15.58
N ALA A 176 -4.93 -3.13 -15.06
CA ALA A 176 -4.88 -4.59 -15.10
C ALA A 176 -4.86 -5.23 -13.70
N GLU A 177 -4.96 -4.43 -12.64
CA GLU A 177 -5.05 -4.88 -11.26
C GLU A 177 -6.51 -5.00 -10.81
N PHE A 178 -6.84 -6.10 -10.15
CA PHE A 178 -8.19 -6.37 -9.62
C PHE A 178 -8.11 -6.92 -8.21
N ARG A 179 -9.06 -6.52 -7.37
CA ARG A 179 -9.29 -7.06 -6.03
C ARG A 179 -10.48 -8.00 -6.07
N CYS A 180 -10.32 -9.18 -5.50
CA CYS A 180 -11.30 -10.26 -5.52
C CYS A 180 -11.69 -10.63 -4.10
N PHE A 181 -12.99 -10.80 -3.86
CA PHE A 181 -13.57 -11.06 -2.54
C PHE A 181 -14.12 -12.49 -2.49
N VAL A 182 -13.63 -13.28 -1.54
CA VAL A 182 -14.03 -14.66 -1.33
C VAL A 182 -14.71 -14.78 0.01
N LYS A 183 -15.89 -15.40 0.01
CA LYS A 183 -16.67 -15.72 1.21
C LYS A 183 -17.17 -17.15 1.11
N GLU A 184 -16.99 -17.95 2.17
CA GLU A 184 -17.34 -19.37 2.24
C GLU A 184 -16.75 -20.17 1.05
N ASN A 185 -15.49 -19.93 0.71
CA ASN A 185 -14.81 -20.49 -0.46
C ASN A 185 -15.49 -20.20 -1.80
N LYS A 186 -16.30 -19.14 -1.90
CA LYS A 186 -16.92 -18.68 -3.15
C LYS A 186 -16.44 -17.29 -3.49
N LEU A 187 -16.04 -17.09 -4.75
CA LEU A 187 -15.74 -15.77 -5.28
C LEU A 187 -17.06 -15.00 -5.44
N ILE A 188 -17.27 -13.96 -4.64
CA ILE A 188 -18.52 -13.20 -4.60
C ILE A 188 -18.40 -11.85 -5.31
N GLY A 189 -17.20 -11.27 -5.38
CA GLY A 189 -16.99 -9.93 -5.91
C GLY A 189 -15.62 -9.76 -6.58
N ILE A 190 -15.59 -8.96 -7.63
CA ILE A 190 -14.38 -8.53 -8.34
C ILE A 190 -14.46 -7.01 -8.54
N SER A 191 -13.47 -6.28 -8.05
CA SER A 191 -13.34 -4.84 -8.18
C SER A 191 -12.09 -4.47 -8.96
N GLN A 192 -12.21 -3.54 -9.90
CA GLN A 192 -11.04 -2.83 -10.46
C GLN A 192 -10.24 -2.17 -9.33
N ARG A 193 -8.93 -2.43 -9.26
CA ARG A 193 -8.09 -1.91 -8.15
C ARG A 193 -7.91 -0.40 -8.23
N ASP A 194 -7.50 0.10 -9.40
CA ASP A 194 -7.40 1.53 -9.67
C ASP A 194 -8.74 2.09 -10.16
N TYR A 195 -9.64 2.40 -9.24
CA TYR A 195 -10.97 2.93 -9.57
C TYR A 195 -10.97 4.42 -9.95
N THR A 196 -9.83 5.11 -9.83
CA THR A 196 -9.73 6.57 -10.03
C THR A 196 -9.85 6.98 -11.50
N GLN A 197 -9.73 6.03 -12.42
CA GLN A 197 -9.77 6.27 -13.86
C GLN A 197 -10.58 5.22 -14.61
N TYR A 198 -11.12 5.63 -15.75
CA TYR A 198 -11.83 4.75 -16.68
C TYR A 198 -10.85 4.06 -17.63
N TYR A 199 -10.93 2.72 -17.69
CA TYR A 199 -10.18 1.92 -18.65
C TYR A 199 -11.15 1.23 -19.61
N ASP A 200 -11.17 1.73 -20.85
CA ASP A 200 -12.05 1.24 -21.92
C ASP A 200 -11.93 -0.28 -22.17
N HIS A 201 -10.72 -0.84 -22.05
CA HIS A 201 -10.51 -2.28 -22.23
C HIS A 201 -11.18 -3.13 -21.14
N ILE A 202 -11.28 -2.65 -19.89
CA ILE A 202 -11.94 -3.38 -18.81
C ILE A 202 -13.43 -3.50 -19.11
N SER A 203 -14.06 -2.40 -19.53
CA SER A 203 -15.48 -2.38 -19.87
C SER A 203 -15.79 -3.27 -21.09
N LYS A 204 -14.90 -3.35 -22.08
CA LYS A 204 -15.09 -4.15 -23.30
C LYS A 204 -14.77 -5.63 -23.12
N GLN A 205 -13.93 -5.98 -22.16
CA GLN A 205 -13.46 -7.34 -21.90
C GLN A 205 -13.99 -7.88 -20.56
N LYS A 206 -15.04 -7.26 -20.00
CA LYS A 206 -15.55 -7.56 -18.65
C LYS A 206 -15.81 -9.05 -18.46
N GLU A 207 -16.53 -9.67 -19.39
CA GLU A 207 -16.91 -11.09 -19.32
C GLU A 207 -15.68 -12.00 -19.43
N GLU A 208 -14.72 -11.64 -20.28
CA GLU A 208 -13.47 -12.37 -20.45
C GLU A 208 -12.60 -12.28 -19.19
N ILE A 209 -12.43 -11.07 -18.63
CA ILE A 209 -11.67 -10.84 -17.40
C ILE A 209 -12.31 -11.59 -16.23
N CYS A 210 -13.64 -11.48 -16.07
CA CYS A 210 -14.38 -12.17 -15.02
C CYS A 210 -14.15 -13.69 -15.11
N ARG A 211 -14.32 -14.28 -16.30
CA ARG A 211 -14.08 -15.70 -16.53
C ARG A 211 -12.64 -16.12 -16.22
N CYS A 212 -11.63 -15.37 -16.68
CA CYS A 212 -10.23 -15.65 -16.37
C CYS A 212 -9.94 -15.65 -14.86
N ILE A 213 -10.54 -14.71 -14.11
CA ILE A 213 -10.38 -14.63 -12.66
C ILE A 213 -11.09 -15.79 -11.96
N GLN A 214 -12.30 -16.15 -12.41
CA GLN A 214 -13.02 -17.31 -11.89
C GLN A 214 -12.26 -18.61 -12.13
N ASP A 215 -11.73 -18.81 -13.34
CA ASP A 215 -10.93 -19.99 -13.70
C ASP A 215 -9.66 -20.05 -12.84
N PHE A 216 -8.94 -18.94 -12.69
CA PHE A 216 -7.76 -18.84 -11.83
C PHE A 216 -8.08 -19.16 -10.36
N PHE A 217 -9.18 -18.62 -9.83
CA PHE A 217 -9.63 -18.89 -8.47
C PHE A 217 -9.95 -20.37 -8.27
N LYS A 218 -10.79 -20.96 -9.12
CA LYS A 218 -11.20 -22.37 -9.03
C LYS A 218 -10.01 -23.33 -9.18
N GLU A 219 -9.10 -23.04 -10.10
CA GLU A 219 -7.95 -23.89 -10.35
C GLU A 219 -6.88 -23.78 -9.25
N HIS A 220 -6.60 -22.57 -8.75
CA HIS A 220 -5.40 -22.32 -7.97
C HIS A 220 -5.63 -21.92 -6.51
N LEU A 221 -6.77 -21.33 -6.15
CA LEU A 221 -6.96 -20.73 -4.82
C LEU A 221 -8.07 -21.39 -4.00
N GLN A 222 -9.16 -21.79 -4.64
CA GLN A 222 -10.34 -22.33 -3.97
C GLN A 222 -9.99 -23.59 -3.16
N TYR A 223 -10.33 -23.60 -1.87
CA TYR A 223 -9.98 -24.66 -0.90
C TYR A 223 -8.47 -24.92 -0.73
N LYS A 224 -7.62 -23.99 -1.18
CA LYS A 224 -6.15 -24.08 -1.08
C LYS A 224 -5.56 -23.00 -0.20
N PHE A 225 -6.26 -21.88 -0.01
CA PHE A 225 -5.94 -20.92 1.04
C PHE A 225 -6.38 -21.44 2.41
N LEU A 226 -5.78 -20.91 3.48
CA LEU A 226 -5.99 -21.39 4.84
C LEU A 226 -7.38 -21.04 5.41
N ASP A 227 -7.95 -19.92 4.94
CA ASP A 227 -9.26 -19.44 5.36
C ASP A 227 -10.31 -19.63 4.26
N GLU A 228 -11.59 -19.69 4.66
CA GLU A 228 -12.72 -19.74 3.72
C GLU A 228 -13.16 -18.34 3.25
N ASP A 229 -12.86 -17.31 4.07
CA ASP A 229 -13.17 -15.91 3.82
C ASP A 229 -11.87 -15.13 3.69
N PHE A 230 -11.58 -14.60 2.51
CA PHE A 230 -10.37 -13.84 2.24
C PHE A 230 -10.54 -12.91 1.05
N VAL A 231 -9.63 -11.95 0.93
CA VAL A 231 -9.51 -11.08 -0.23
C VAL A 231 -8.18 -11.39 -0.90
N PHE A 232 -8.16 -11.41 -2.24
CA PHE A 232 -6.92 -11.57 -2.97
C PHE A 232 -6.84 -10.56 -4.12
N ASP A 233 -5.64 -10.04 -4.34
CA ASP A 233 -5.35 -9.10 -5.41
C ASP A 233 -4.67 -9.85 -6.55
N ILE A 234 -5.05 -9.56 -7.79
CA ILE A 234 -4.46 -10.15 -8.99
C ILE A 234 -4.06 -9.10 -10.00
N TYR A 235 -3.12 -9.47 -10.87
CA TYR A 235 -2.74 -8.72 -12.05
C TYR A 235 -2.93 -9.61 -13.30
N ARG A 236 -3.63 -9.09 -14.31
CA ARG A 236 -3.79 -9.76 -15.62
C ARG A 236 -2.86 -9.13 -16.65
N ASP A 237 -1.86 -9.87 -17.11
CA ASP A 237 -0.94 -9.35 -18.11
C ASP A 237 -1.57 -9.25 -19.52
N SER A 238 -0.87 -8.60 -20.44
CA SER A 238 -1.32 -8.41 -21.83
C SER A 238 -1.49 -9.70 -22.63
N ARG A 239 -0.97 -10.84 -22.12
CA ARG A 239 -1.13 -12.16 -22.72
C ARG A 239 -2.30 -12.93 -22.10
N GLY A 240 -3.04 -12.30 -21.19
CA GLY A 240 -4.17 -12.89 -20.47
C GLY A 240 -3.77 -13.78 -19.29
N LYS A 241 -2.48 -13.89 -18.95
CA LYS A 241 -2.06 -14.66 -17.79
C LYS A 241 -2.36 -13.88 -16.51
N VAL A 242 -2.94 -14.57 -15.54
CA VAL A 242 -3.25 -14.03 -14.22
C VAL A 242 -2.11 -14.32 -13.25
N TRP A 243 -1.75 -13.31 -12.46
CA TRP A 243 -0.73 -13.36 -11.43
C TRP A 243 -1.35 -12.99 -10.09
N LEU A 244 -1.08 -13.78 -9.06
CA LEU A 244 -1.44 -13.43 -7.69
C LEU A 244 -0.52 -12.31 -7.20
N ILE A 245 -1.11 -11.23 -6.69
CA ILE A 245 -0.38 -10.10 -6.13
C ILE A 245 -0.34 -10.19 -4.61
N ASP A 246 -1.47 -10.33 -3.94
CA ASP A 246 -1.52 -10.34 -2.48
C ASP A 246 -2.73 -11.09 -1.94
N PHE A 247 -2.67 -11.47 -0.66
CA PHE A 247 -3.82 -11.86 0.14
C PHE A 247 -4.05 -10.82 1.23
N ASN A 248 -5.32 -10.53 1.52
CA ASN A 248 -5.72 -9.64 2.59
C ASN A 248 -6.90 -10.26 3.36
N PRO A 249 -7.07 -9.90 4.65
CA PRO A 249 -8.18 -10.40 5.44
C PRO A 249 -9.54 -9.94 4.89
N PHE A 250 -10.57 -10.77 5.04
CA PHE A 250 -11.94 -10.37 4.75
C PHE A 250 -12.52 -9.57 5.92
N GLY A 251 -12.55 -8.24 5.78
CA GLY A 251 -13.14 -7.32 6.73
C GLY A 251 -12.66 -5.89 6.52
N GLU A 252 -13.18 -4.96 7.33
CA GLU A 252 -13.00 -3.50 7.18
C GLU A 252 -11.55 -3.00 7.16
N VAL A 253 -10.59 -3.77 7.66
CA VAL A 253 -9.15 -3.46 7.52
C VAL A 253 -8.69 -3.42 6.06
N THR A 254 -9.42 -4.12 5.18
CA THR A 254 -9.13 -4.21 3.76
C THR A 254 -10.04 -3.25 2.99
N ASP A 255 -9.45 -2.35 2.21
CA ASP A 255 -10.20 -1.43 1.33
C ASP A 255 -11.13 -2.20 0.36
N SER A 256 -12.43 -1.92 0.42
CA SER A 256 -13.48 -2.55 -0.40
C SER A 256 -13.60 -1.95 -1.81
N LEU A 257 -12.91 -0.85 -2.09
CA LEU A 257 -12.88 -0.16 -3.39
C LEU A 257 -14.27 0.20 -3.91
N LEU A 258 -14.68 -0.38 -5.04
CA LEU A 258 -15.99 -0.12 -5.65
C LEU A 258 -17.14 -0.85 -4.94
N PHE A 259 -16.87 -1.58 -3.85
CA PHE A 259 -17.88 -2.21 -3.01
C PHE A 259 -17.97 -1.55 -1.64
N THR A 260 -19.08 -1.79 -0.92
CA THR A 260 -19.18 -1.56 0.52
C THR A 260 -18.99 -2.87 1.30
N TRP A 261 -18.54 -2.80 2.55
CA TRP A 261 -18.43 -4.00 3.39
C TRP A 261 -19.80 -4.59 3.76
N GLU A 262 -20.82 -3.74 3.87
CA GLU A 262 -22.20 -4.15 4.12
C GLU A 262 -22.72 -5.08 3.03
N GLU A 263 -22.49 -4.76 1.75
CA GLU A 263 -22.95 -5.61 0.65
C GLU A 263 -22.08 -6.87 0.47
N LEU A 264 -20.77 -6.79 0.70
CA LEU A 264 -19.87 -7.95 0.66
C LEU A 264 -20.23 -8.97 1.75
N THR A 265 -20.75 -8.49 2.88
CA THR A 265 -21.11 -9.33 4.03
C THR A 265 -22.55 -9.82 3.97
N SER A 266 -23.46 -9.11 3.30
CA SER A 266 -24.88 -9.47 3.19
C SER A 266 -25.11 -10.69 2.29
N GLU A 267 -25.82 -11.71 2.78
CA GLU A 267 -26.06 -12.97 2.05
C GLU A 267 -26.83 -12.80 0.72
N ASN A 268 -27.61 -11.72 0.59
CA ASN A 268 -28.53 -11.49 -0.51
C ASN A 268 -28.07 -10.45 -1.54
N ASN A 269 -27.08 -9.60 -1.24
CA ASN A 269 -26.88 -8.37 -2.02
C ASN A 269 -26.06 -8.56 -3.30
N LEU A 270 -25.18 -9.57 -3.36
CA LEU A 270 -24.33 -9.82 -4.53
C LEU A 270 -24.79 -10.97 -5.42
N ARG A 271 -25.82 -11.70 -5.00
CA ARG A 271 -26.53 -12.64 -5.88
C ARG A 271 -27.38 -11.78 -6.80
N GLY A 272 -26.95 -11.60 -8.05
CA GLY A 272 -27.62 -10.74 -9.02
C GLY A 272 -29.14 -10.94 -9.02
N GLU A 273 -29.88 -9.84 -9.16
CA GLU A 273 -31.35 -9.86 -9.22
C GLU A 273 -31.83 -10.92 -10.21
N VAL A 274 -32.62 -11.85 -9.67
CA VAL A 274 -33.13 -13.02 -10.35
C VAL A 274 -33.93 -12.62 -11.59
N THR A 275 -33.40 -12.96 -12.77
CA THR A 275 -34.27 -13.30 -13.90
C THR A 275 -34.44 -14.82 -13.84
N GLU A 276 -35.66 -15.33 -13.64
CA GLU A 276 -35.99 -16.75 -13.39
C GLU A 276 -35.65 -17.73 -14.54
N GLY A 277 -34.81 -17.34 -15.50
CA GLY A 277 -34.42 -18.14 -16.65
C GLY A 277 -33.03 -18.82 -16.56
N ASP A 278 -32.09 -18.27 -15.80
CA ASP A 278 -30.68 -18.67 -15.89
C ASP A 278 -30.14 -19.22 -14.56
N ALA A 279 -30.48 -20.47 -14.25
CA ALA A 279 -29.89 -21.20 -13.12
C ALA A 279 -28.34 -21.31 -13.21
N GLN A 280 -27.75 -21.05 -14.38
CA GLN A 280 -26.30 -20.99 -14.58
C GLN A 280 -25.65 -19.68 -14.15
N GLU A 281 -26.38 -18.56 -14.08
CA GLU A 281 -25.80 -17.25 -13.71
C GLU A 281 -25.68 -17.03 -12.20
N GLN A 282 -26.36 -17.86 -11.38
CA GLN A 282 -26.35 -17.74 -9.92
C GLN A 282 -24.96 -17.84 -9.25
N ASP A 283 -23.97 -18.40 -9.96
CA ASP A 283 -22.62 -18.64 -9.42
C ASP A 283 -21.57 -17.67 -10.00
N SER A 284 -22.01 -16.63 -10.72
CA SER A 284 -21.12 -15.58 -11.23
C SER A 284 -20.90 -14.47 -10.18
N PRO A 285 -19.64 -14.03 -9.96
CA PRO A 285 -19.36 -12.96 -9.01
C PRO A 285 -19.83 -11.62 -9.53
N ALA A 286 -20.20 -10.72 -8.62
CA ALA A 286 -20.43 -9.33 -8.97
C ALA A 286 -19.14 -8.68 -9.47
N PHE A 287 -19.15 -8.06 -10.64
CA PHE A 287 -17.97 -7.37 -11.20
C PHE A 287 -18.22 -5.87 -11.30
N ARG A 288 -17.39 -5.08 -10.61
CA ARG A 288 -17.45 -3.62 -10.59
C ARG A 288 -16.18 -2.99 -11.18
N CYS A 289 -16.38 -2.12 -12.15
CA CYS A 289 -15.36 -1.28 -12.75
C CYS A 289 -15.90 0.14 -12.93
N THR A 290 -14.99 1.09 -13.02
CA THR A 290 -15.29 2.49 -13.29
C THR A 290 -15.97 2.63 -14.64
N ASN A 291 -16.94 3.56 -14.77
CA ASN A 291 -17.67 3.81 -16.02
C ASN A 291 -17.06 4.99 -16.79
N SER A 292 -17.51 5.21 -18.03
CA SER A 292 -16.95 6.25 -18.92
C SER A 292 -17.26 7.69 -18.47
N GLU A 293 -18.18 7.89 -17.52
CA GLU A 293 -18.55 9.20 -17.00
C GLU A 293 -17.58 9.69 -15.91
N VAL A 294 -16.85 8.77 -15.27
CA VAL A 294 -15.83 9.13 -14.29
C VAL A 294 -14.65 9.78 -14.98
N THR A 295 -14.45 11.06 -14.68
CA THR A 295 -13.22 11.79 -15.02
C THR A 295 -12.08 11.34 -14.12
N VAL A 296 -10.83 11.57 -14.56
CA VAL A 296 -9.64 11.22 -13.78
C VAL A 296 -9.74 11.85 -12.37
N GLN A 297 -9.84 10.99 -11.36
CA GLN A 297 -9.88 11.38 -9.96
C GLN A 297 -8.48 11.44 -9.36
N PRO A 298 -8.25 12.28 -8.33
CA PRO A 298 -7.00 12.25 -7.58
C PRO A 298 -6.80 10.89 -6.91
N SER A 299 -5.54 10.47 -6.78
CA SER A 299 -5.22 9.26 -6.01
C SER A 299 -5.62 9.45 -4.54
N PRO A 300 -6.26 8.45 -3.91
CA PRO A 300 -6.62 8.51 -2.49
C PRO A 300 -5.38 8.61 -1.57
N TYR A 301 -4.19 8.26 -2.09
CA TYR A 301 -2.95 8.34 -1.32
C TYR A 301 -2.33 9.74 -1.27
N LEU A 302 -2.85 10.72 -2.04
CA LEU A 302 -2.28 12.08 -2.07
C LEU A 302 -2.44 12.82 -0.74
N SER A 303 -3.48 12.51 0.05
CA SER A 303 -3.70 13.14 1.36
C SER A 303 -2.61 12.81 2.38
N PHE A 304 -1.93 11.67 2.23
CA PHE A 304 -0.83 11.25 3.11
C PHE A 304 0.44 12.11 2.92
N GLY A 305 0.53 12.86 1.82
CA GLY A 305 1.60 13.83 1.60
C GLY A 305 1.33 15.20 2.23
N LEU A 306 0.17 15.40 2.87
CA LEU A 306 -0.22 16.67 3.48
C LEU A 306 -0.08 16.57 5.01
N PRO A 307 0.28 17.67 5.70
CA PRO A 307 0.24 17.69 7.16
C PRO A 307 -1.17 17.37 7.66
N LYS A 308 -1.26 16.54 8.71
CA LYS A 308 -2.55 16.09 9.28
C LYS A 308 -3.50 17.25 9.57
N ASP A 309 -2.98 18.37 10.06
CA ASP A 309 -3.77 19.57 10.32
C ASP A 309 -4.52 20.07 9.08
N PHE A 310 -3.90 20.04 7.89
CA PHE A 310 -4.57 20.45 6.64
C PHE A 310 -5.64 19.44 6.22
N VAL A 311 -5.39 18.15 6.45
CA VAL A 311 -6.37 17.09 6.16
C VAL A 311 -7.59 17.25 7.06
N ASP A 312 -7.39 17.35 8.37
CA ASP A 312 -8.45 17.52 9.38
C ASP A 312 -9.29 18.79 9.13
N LEU A 313 -8.63 19.89 8.69
CA LEU A 313 -9.29 21.12 8.28
C LEU A 313 -10.18 20.93 7.03
N SER A 314 -9.70 20.16 6.06
CA SER A 314 -10.40 19.93 4.80
C SER A 314 -11.58 18.95 4.94
N THR A 315 -11.49 17.98 5.84
CA THR A 315 -12.55 17.01 6.14
C THR A 315 -13.60 17.56 7.11
N GLY A 316 -13.24 18.61 7.87
CA GLY A 316 -14.10 19.18 8.91
C GLY A 316 -14.14 18.35 10.20
N GLU A 317 -13.21 17.41 10.36
CA GLU A 317 -13.10 16.58 11.57
C GLU A 317 -12.65 17.39 12.79
N ASP A 318 -11.87 18.47 12.58
CA ASP A 318 -11.41 19.35 13.65
C ASP A 318 -11.79 20.81 13.42
N ALA A 319 -12.99 21.15 13.89
CA ALA A 319 -13.48 22.54 13.86
C ALA A 319 -12.61 23.49 14.71
N HIS A 320 -11.89 23.00 15.73
CA HIS A 320 -11.05 23.83 16.57
C HIS A 320 -9.81 24.32 15.80
N LYS A 321 -9.16 23.44 15.03
CA LYS A 321 -8.07 23.83 14.12
C LYS A 321 -8.52 24.88 13.11
N LEU A 322 -9.74 24.78 12.58
CA LEU A 322 -10.28 25.77 11.63
C LEU A 322 -10.44 27.13 12.28
N ILE A 323 -10.94 27.16 13.52
CA ILE A 323 -11.06 28.40 14.29
C ILE A 323 -9.68 29.02 14.53
N ASP A 324 -8.67 28.23 14.87
CA ASP A 324 -7.33 28.75 15.14
C ASP A 324 -6.64 29.24 13.85
N PHE A 325 -6.83 28.55 12.73
CA PHE A 325 -6.38 29.01 11.40
C PHE A 325 -7.04 30.35 11.01
N LEU A 326 -8.34 30.50 11.25
CA LEU A 326 -9.07 31.74 10.99
C LEU A 326 -8.64 32.90 11.90
N LYS A 327 -8.30 32.62 13.17
CA LYS A 327 -7.75 33.63 14.08
C LYS A 327 -6.37 34.12 13.62
N LEU A 328 -5.54 33.24 13.08
CA LEU A 328 -4.23 33.60 12.54
C LEU A 328 -4.37 34.69 11.46
N LYS A 329 -5.30 34.52 10.52
CA LYS A 329 -5.62 35.52 9.49
C LYS A 329 -6.19 36.82 10.03
N ARG A 330 -6.94 36.78 11.14
CA ARG A 330 -7.47 38.00 11.75
C ARG A 330 -6.36 38.84 12.37
N ASN A 331 -5.37 38.20 12.99
CA ASN A 331 -4.22 38.91 13.54
C ASN A 331 -3.37 39.53 12.43
N GLU A 332 -3.19 38.85 11.29
CA GLU A 332 -2.52 39.45 10.12
C GLU A 332 -3.24 40.69 9.58
N GLN A 333 -4.57 40.76 9.67
CA GLN A 333 -5.35 41.94 9.25
C GLN A 333 -5.38 43.08 10.28
N GLU A 334 -5.04 42.82 11.55
CA GLU A 334 -4.96 43.86 12.58
C GLU A 334 -3.57 44.53 12.63
N ASP A 335 -2.55 43.91 12.03
CA ASP A 335 -1.18 44.43 11.95
C ASP A 335 -0.89 45.26 10.66
N ASP A 336 -1.84 45.35 9.72
CA ASP A 336 -1.84 46.25 8.54
C ASP A 336 -2.70 47.49 8.78
#